data_AF-A0A8B6HL40-F1
#
_entry.id   AF-A0A8B6HL40-F1
#
_cell.length_a   1.000
_cell.length_b   1.000
_cell.length_c   1.000
_cell.angle_alpha   90.00
_cell.angle_beta   90.00
_cell.angle_gamma   90.00
#
_symmetry.space_group_name_H-M   'P 1'
#
loop_
_entity.id
_entity.type
_entity.pdbx_description
1 polymer ?
#
loop_
_entity_poly.entity_id
_entity_poly.type
_entity_poly.pdbx_seq_one_letter_code
_entity_poly.pdbx_strand_id
1 'polypeptide(L)'
;MSAIGSNILISVKKNCNDHSEMILDYYCTDHEIVCCRACISNEHRICHNVLPLELASKDVKRTALLYNVMEDLTHLVTTLNALNDNRQSNLQSIKKTKSTITKQIRAVKSKLLKQIDELERELTTSLSSLQHKHEMEINKQKQEISQVLVNVIENKNEMDFLIDHGSKNQLFIFLRQQVTNIHSAEAKIQQIVSDSQEFDITFDEKKDVKLESLVTVRVCSTMSSSIPTKEISTSPDKGGTNEKHSRV
;
A
#
# COMPACT_ATOMS: atom_id res chain seq x y z
N MET A 1 -38.98 -45.24 26.01
CA MET A 1 -39.59 -45.54 24.70
C MET A 1 -38.48 -45.78 23.71
N SER A 2 -38.54 -46.95 23.08
CA SER A 2 -37.52 -47.60 22.27
C SER A 2 -37.03 -46.79 21.08
N ALA A 3 -35.73 -46.86 20.81
CA ALA A 3 -35.21 -46.74 19.46
C ALA A 3 -34.36 -47.98 19.20
N ILE A 4 -34.91 -48.83 18.34
CA ILE A 4 -34.41 -50.14 17.92
C ILE A 4 -33.07 -49.92 17.23
N GLY A 5 -31.99 -50.41 17.82
CA GLY A 5 -30.70 -50.53 17.16
C GLY A 5 -30.82 -51.54 16.02
N SER A 6 -31.18 -51.07 14.83
CA SER A 6 -31.11 -51.85 13.61
C SER A 6 -29.65 -52.22 13.36
N ASN A 7 -29.27 -53.43 13.75
CA ASN A 7 -28.04 -54.07 13.27
C ASN A 7 -28.19 -54.30 11.77
N ILE A 8 -27.84 -53.30 10.98
CA ILE A 8 -27.66 -53.45 9.54
C ILE A 8 -26.37 -54.26 9.37
N LEU A 9 -26.50 -55.56 9.13
CA LEU A 9 -25.45 -56.39 8.53
C LEU A 9 -25.27 -55.90 7.09
N ILE A 10 -24.41 -54.91 6.89
CA ILE A 10 -24.00 -54.48 5.56
C ILE A 10 -23.10 -55.59 4.99
N SER A 11 -23.63 -56.43 4.09
CA SER A 11 -22.79 -57.29 3.24
C SER A 11 -22.15 -56.39 2.18
N VAL A 12 -21.00 -55.79 2.50
CA VAL A 12 -20.23 -54.99 1.54
C VAL A 12 -19.52 -55.95 0.59
N LYS A 13 -20.09 -56.19 -0.59
CA LYS A 13 -19.39 -56.85 -1.70
C LYS A 13 -18.68 -55.78 -2.53
N LYS A 14 -17.35 -55.77 -2.51
CA LYS A 14 -16.51 -54.88 -3.32
C LYS A 14 -15.94 -55.66 -4.50
N ASN A 15 -16.01 -55.11 -5.70
CA ASN A 15 -15.45 -55.72 -6.89
C ASN A 15 -13.92 -55.50 -6.94
N CYS A 16 -13.22 -56.43 -7.57
CA CYS A 16 -11.80 -56.30 -7.86
C CYS A 16 -11.58 -55.16 -8.87
N ASN A 17 -10.53 -54.36 -8.66
CA ASN A 17 -10.19 -53.26 -9.55
C ASN A 17 -9.75 -53.76 -10.94
N ASP A 18 -9.09 -54.91 -10.99
CA ASP A 18 -8.55 -55.50 -12.22
C ASP A 18 -9.51 -56.49 -12.89
N HIS A 19 -10.51 -56.98 -12.14
CA HIS A 19 -11.54 -57.91 -12.60
C HIS A 19 -12.91 -57.40 -12.15
N SER A 20 -13.43 -56.40 -12.88
CA SER A 20 -14.61 -55.61 -12.50
C SER A 20 -15.90 -56.41 -12.24
N GLU A 21 -16.01 -57.63 -12.78
CA GLU A 21 -17.15 -58.54 -12.58
C GLU A 21 -16.96 -59.52 -11.41
N MET A 22 -15.77 -59.56 -10.81
CA MET A 22 -15.42 -60.49 -9.74
C MET A 22 -15.39 -59.78 -8.39
N ILE A 23 -15.94 -60.42 -7.36
CA ILE A 23 -15.92 -59.91 -5.99
C ILE A 23 -14.60 -60.24 -5.29
N LEU A 24 -14.18 -59.38 -4.37
CA LEU A 24 -13.04 -59.62 -3.48
C LEU A 24 -13.48 -60.57 -2.35
N ASP A 25 -13.12 -61.85 -2.46
CA ASP A 25 -13.51 -62.92 -1.54
C ASP A 25 -12.32 -63.63 -0.85
N TYR A 26 -11.08 -63.24 -1.17
CA TYR A 26 -9.87 -63.81 -0.57
C TYR A 26 -8.87 -62.73 -0.13
N TYR A 27 -7.94 -63.12 0.75
CA TYR A 27 -6.82 -62.31 1.20
C TYR A 27 -5.52 -63.11 1.01
N CYS A 28 -4.56 -62.51 0.32
CA CYS A 28 -3.21 -63.06 0.15
C CYS A 28 -2.32 -62.46 1.25
N THR A 29 -1.83 -63.28 2.18
CA THR A 29 -0.96 -62.79 3.26
C THR A 29 0.47 -62.56 2.77
N ASP A 30 0.90 -63.26 1.70
CA ASP A 30 2.25 -63.07 1.13
C ASP A 30 2.44 -61.67 0.54
N HIS A 31 1.34 -61.01 0.14
CA HIS A 31 1.32 -59.66 -0.44
C HIS A 31 0.52 -58.65 0.37
N GLU A 32 -0.12 -59.09 1.46
CA GLU A 32 -1.02 -58.30 2.30
C GLU A 32 -2.18 -57.59 1.56
N ILE A 33 -2.73 -58.21 0.50
CA ILE A 33 -3.82 -57.63 -0.31
C ILE A 33 -5.08 -58.49 -0.36
N VAL A 34 -6.23 -57.83 -0.51
CA VAL A 34 -7.51 -58.48 -0.83
C VAL A 34 -7.58 -58.76 -2.34
N CYS A 35 -8.03 -59.95 -2.72
CA CYS A 35 -8.02 -60.42 -4.10
C CYS A 35 -9.29 -61.23 -4.43
N CYS A 36 -9.62 -61.32 -5.73
CA CYS A 36 -10.71 -62.16 -6.22
C CYS A 36 -10.18 -63.50 -6.76
N ARG A 37 -11.07 -64.44 -7.08
CA ARG A 37 -10.72 -65.75 -7.67
C ARG A 37 -9.82 -65.68 -8.91
N ALA A 38 -10.00 -64.68 -9.76
CA ALA A 38 -9.18 -64.49 -10.95
C ALA A 38 -7.74 -64.08 -10.59
N CYS A 39 -7.57 -63.13 -9.66
CA CYS A 39 -6.25 -62.76 -9.13
C CYS A 39 -5.51 -63.96 -8.52
N ILE A 40 -6.21 -64.85 -7.82
CA ILE A 40 -5.60 -66.07 -7.24
C ILE A 40 -5.09 -67.01 -8.32
N SER A 41 -5.88 -67.20 -9.37
CA SER A 41 -5.55 -68.15 -10.45
C SER A 41 -4.40 -67.66 -11.32
N ASN A 42 -4.20 -66.34 -11.38
CA ASN A 42 -3.23 -65.69 -12.25
C ASN A 42 -2.01 -65.18 -11.47
N GLU A 43 -2.19 -64.12 -10.69
CA GLU A 43 -1.10 -63.34 -10.08
C GLU A 43 -0.61 -63.94 -8.77
N HIS A 44 -1.51 -64.53 -7.98
CA HIS A 44 -1.19 -65.15 -6.70
C HIS A 44 -1.12 -66.67 -6.74
N ARG A 45 -1.00 -67.27 -7.94
CA ARG A 45 -0.97 -68.73 -8.12
C ARG A 45 0.20 -69.40 -7.40
N ILE A 46 1.31 -68.67 -7.25
CA ILE A 46 2.53 -69.12 -6.56
C ILE A 46 2.58 -68.69 -5.09
N CYS A 47 1.56 -67.96 -4.61
CA CYS A 47 1.45 -67.60 -3.21
C CYS A 47 1.07 -68.83 -2.40
N HIS A 48 1.73 -69.01 -1.26
CA HIS A 48 1.52 -70.17 -0.40
C HIS A 48 0.39 -69.92 0.59
N ASN A 49 0.10 -68.65 0.88
CA ASN A 49 -0.84 -68.27 1.93
C ASN A 49 -1.94 -67.34 1.40
N VAL A 50 -2.97 -67.96 0.80
CA VAL A 50 -4.20 -67.29 0.37
C VAL A 50 -5.37 -67.89 1.14
N LEU A 51 -6.11 -67.04 1.86
CA LEU A 51 -7.20 -67.45 2.74
C LEU A 51 -8.52 -66.82 2.29
N PRO A 52 -9.67 -67.51 2.48
CA PRO A 52 -10.98 -66.88 2.38
C PRO A 52 -11.05 -65.64 3.28
N LEU A 53 -11.66 -64.56 2.77
CA LEU A 53 -11.69 -63.26 3.46
C LEU A 53 -12.40 -63.35 4.83
N GLU A 54 -13.38 -64.24 4.98
CA GLU A 54 -14.06 -64.49 6.26
C GLU A 54 -13.12 -65.03 7.33
N LEU A 55 -12.13 -65.83 6.93
CA LEU A 55 -11.11 -66.37 7.84
C LEU A 55 -10.04 -65.32 8.13
N ALA A 56 -9.60 -64.57 7.12
CA ALA A 56 -8.57 -63.53 7.28
C ALA A 56 -9.07 -62.32 8.09
N SER A 57 -10.36 -62.00 8.02
CA SER A 57 -10.98 -60.90 8.78
C SER A 57 -11.40 -61.30 10.19
N LYS A 58 -11.26 -62.58 10.55
CA LYS A 58 -11.57 -63.07 11.89
C LYS A 58 -10.69 -62.32 12.90
N ASP A 59 -11.33 -61.74 13.91
CA ASP A 59 -10.69 -60.92 14.94
C ASP A 59 -9.99 -59.63 14.45
N VAL A 60 -10.28 -59.13 13.23
CA VAL A 60 -9.71 -57.86 12.72
C VAL A 60 -9.86 -56.69 13.70
N LYS A 61 -10.97 -56.68 14.45
CA LYS A 61 -11.27 -55.70 15.51
C LYS A 61 -10.28 -55.69 16.67
N ARG A 62 -9.43 -56.70 16.80
CA ARG A 62 -8.44 -56.88 17.86
C ARG A 62 -7.00 -56.83 17.33
N THR A 63 -6.82 -56.57 16.04
CA THR A 63 -5.49 -56.52 15.41
C THR A 63 -4.79 -55.20 15.67
N ALA A 64 -3.46 -55.23 15.79
CA ALA A 64 -2.64 -54.02 15.85
C ALA A 64 -2.80 -53.16 14.59
N LEU A 65 -3.05 -53.78 13.42
CA LEU A 65 -3.29 -53.07 12.17
C LEU A 65 -4.48 -52.09 12.28
N LEU A 66 -5.60 -52.51 12.86
CA LEU A 66 -6.75 -51.63 13.05
C LEU A 66 -6.38 -50.43 13.94
N TYR A 67 -5.70 -50.68 15.08
CA TYR A 67 -5.31 -49.62 16.00
C TYR A 67 -4.33 -48.64 15.35
N ASN A 68 -3.31 -49.13 14.64
CA ASN A 68 -2.32 -48.28 13.95
C ASN A 68 -2.99 -47.43 12.87
N VAL A 69 -3.84 -48.02 12.02
CA VAL A 69 -4.57 -47.27 10.99
C VAL A 69 -5.50 -46.22 11.61
N MET A 70 -6.18 -46.55 12.71
CA MET A 70 -7.01 -45.57 13.43
C MET A 70 -6.17 -44.44 14.02
N GLU A 71 -4.99 -44.74 14.57
CA GLU A 71 -4.06 -43.74 15.10
C GLU A 71 -3.52 -42.83 14.00
N ASP A 72 -3.06 -43.40 12.87
CA ASP A 72 -2.58 -42.65 11.70
C ASP A 72 -3.67 -41.74 11.13
N LEU A 73 -4.90 -42.25 10.98
CA LEU A 73 -6.03 -41.46 10.51
C LEU A 73 -6.37 -40.34 11.49
N THR A 74 -6.32 -40.61 12.81
CA THR A 74 -6.53 -39.59 13.84
C THR A 74 -5.46 -38.51 13.76
N HIS A 75 -4.20 -38.89 13.62
CA HIS A 75 -3.07 -37.97 13.47
C HIS A 75 -3.20 -37.11 12.20
N LEU A 76 -3.59 -37.70 11.07
CA LEU A 76 -3.86 -36.99 9.82
C LEU A 76 -4.99 -35.98 9.98
N VAL A 77 -6.11 -36.36 10.61
CA VAL A 77 -7.22 -35.45 10.88
C VAL A 77 -6.76 -34.26 11.74
N THR A 78 -6.03 -34.52 12.83
CA THR A 78 -5.49 -33.46 13.69
C THR A 78 -4.55 -32.53 12.94
N THR A 79 -3.66 -33.09 12.12
CA THR A 79 -2.70 -32.31 11.32
C THR A 79 -3.40 -31.44 10.28
N LEU A 80 -4.37 -32.00 9.56
CA LEU A 80 -5.15 -31.27 8.55
C LEU A 80 -5.99 -30.16 9.18
N ASN A 81 -6.59 -30.40 10.34
CA ASN A 81 -7.31 -29.36 11.08
C ASN A 81 -6.38 -28.22 11.51
N ALA A 82 -5.22 -28.55 12.10
CA ALA A 82 -4.23 -27.53 12.48
C ALA A 82 -3.72 -26.72 11.28
N LEU A 83 -3.48 -27.38 10.14
CA LEU A 83 -3.10 -26.71 8.90
C LEU A 83 -4.21 -25.77 8.42
N ASN A 84 -5.46 -26.24 8.41
CA ASN A 84 -6.61 -25.44 7.99
C ASN A 84 -6.79 -24.20 8.88
N ASP A 85 -6.71 -24.35 10.20
CA ASP A 85 -6.77 -23.24 11.16
C ASP A 85 -5.63 -22.25 10.95
N ASN A 86 -4.42 -22.74 10.70
CA ASN A 86 -3.27 -21.90 10.39
C ASN A 86 -3.48 -21.10 9.10
N ARG A 87 -3.99 -21.72 8.02
CA ARG A 87 -4.31 -21.03 6.76
C ARG A 87 -5.41 -20.01 6.96
N GLN A 88 -6.43 -20.32 7.75
CA GLN A 88 -7.51 -19.39 8.07
C GLN A 88 -7.00 -18.18 8.86
N SER A 89 -6.16 -18.40 9.86
CA SER A 89 -5.50 -17.32 10.62
C SER A 89 -4.62 -16.45 9.72
N ASN A 90 -3.85 -17.06 8.82
CA ASN A 90 -3.03 -16.34 7.86
C ASN A 90 -3.89 -15.44 6.93
N LEU A 91 -5.01 -15.96 6.41
CA LEU A 91 -5.95 -15.16 5.60
C LEU A 91 -6.50 -13.96 6.37
N GLN A 92 -6.84 -14.13 7.65
CA GLN A 92 -7.27 -13.02 8.50
C GLN A 92 -6.14 -12.00 8.71
N SER A 93 -4.92 -12.46 8.93
CA SER A 93 -3.73 -11.61 9.06
C SER A 93 -3.48 -10.77 7.80
N ILE A 94 -3.57 -11.39 6.62
CA ILE A 94 -3.44 -10.68 5.33
C ILE A 94 -4.52 -9.60 5.19
N LYS A 95 -5.78 -9.91 5.53
CA LYS A 95 -6.88 -8.92 5.50
C LYS A 95 -6.63 -7.75 6.45
N LYS A 96 -6.18 -8.02 7.69
CA LYS A 96 -5.81 -6.98 8.67
C LYS A 96 -4.65 -6.13 8.15
N THR A 97 -3.61 -6.77 7.63
CA THR A 97 -2.43 -6.11 7.06
C THR A 97 -2.80 -5.18 5.91
N LYS A 98 -3.64 -5.65 4.97
CA LYS A 98 -4.18 -4.79 3.89
C LYS A 98 -4.89 -3.56 4.43
N SER A 99 -5.74 -3.71 5.45
CA SER A 99 -6.44 -2.59 6.07
C SER A 99 -5.47 -1.58 6.70
N THR A 100 -4.46 -2.07 7.44
CA THR A 100 -3.42 -1.23 8.04
C THR A 100 -2.61 -0.48 6.99
N ILE A 101 -2.10 -1.16 5.96
CA ILE A 101 -1.35 -0.53 4.86
C ILE A 101 -2.22 0.50 4.15
N THR A 102 -3.50 0.22 3.91
CA THR A 102 -4.44 1.19 3.31
C THR A 102 -4.57 2.46 4.16
N LYS A 103 -4.65 2.33 5.50
CA LYS A 103 -4.67 3.49 6.40
C LYS A 103 -3.36 4.27 6.34
N GLN A 104 -2.22 3.59 6.30
CA GLN A 104 -0.91 4.24 6.18
C GLN A 104 -0.77 5.01 4.87
N ILE A 105 -1.18 4.43 3.74
CA ILE A 105 -1.21 5.12 2.43
C ILE A 105 -2.05 6.40 2.51
N ARG A 106 -3.23 6.33 3.13
CA ARG A 106 -4.10 7.51 3.32
C ARG A 106 -3.45 8.56 4.21
N ALA A 107 -2.75 8.15 5.26
CA ALA A 107 -2.03 9.07 6.15
C ALA A 107 -0.90 9.80 5.41
N VAL A 108 -0.12 9.09 4.59
CA VAL A 108 0.92 9.69 3.74
C VAL A 108 0.30 10.69 2.76
N LYS A 109 -0.79 10.32 2.06
CA LYS A 109 -1.52 11.24 1.17
C LYS A 109 -1.94 12.51 1.91
N SER A 110 -2.55 12.37 3.09
CA SER A 110 -3.00 13.52 3.88
C SER A 110 -1.86 14.41 4.32
N LYS A 111 -0.70 13.83 4.69
CA LYS A 111 0.49 14.59 5.04
C LYS A 111 1.03 15.41 3.86
N LEU A 112 1.11 14.80 2.68
CA LEU A 112 1.56 15.48 1.46
C LEU A 112 0.65 16.64 1.07
N LEU A 113 -0.67 16.44 1.11
CA LEU A 113 -1.64 17.51 0.84
C LEU A 113 -1.45 18.69 1.80
N LYS A 114 -1.32 18.44 3.10
CA LYS A 114 -1.08 19.50 4.08
C LYS A 114 0.21 20.28 3.82
N GLN A 115 1.27 19.62 3.35
CA GLN A 115 2.51 20.30 3.01
C GLN A 115 2.35 21.18 1.76
N ILE A 116 1.58 20.72 0.76
CA ILE A 116 1.25 21.52 -0.42
C ILE A 116 0.40 22.74 -0.02
N ASP A 117 -0.65 22.54 0.78
CA ASP A 117 -1.52 23.62 1.24
C ASP A 117 -0.73 24.69 2.03
N GLU A 118 0.23 24.26 2.86
CA GLU A 118 1.07 25.19 3.62
C GLU A 118 2.03 25.96 2.70
N LEU A 119 2.66 25.31 1.72
CA LEU A 119 3.50 25.98 0.72
C LEU A 119 2.71 27.00 -0.09
N GLU A 120 1.48 26.65 -0.51
CA GLU A 120 0.59 27.59 -1.20
C GLU A 120 0.28 28.81 -0.31
N ARG A 121 -0.03 28.57 0.96
CA ARG A 121 -0.31 29.63 1.93
C ARG A 121 0.90 30.55 2.15
N GLU A 122 2.10 29.99 2.28
CA GLU A 122 3.33 30.75 2.45
C GLU A 122 3.63 31.62 1.21
N LEU A 123 3.52 31.05 0.00
CA LEU A 123 3.76 31.77 -1.25
C LEU A 123 2.73 32.87 -1.48
N THR A 124 1.44 32.60 -1.27
CA THR A 124 0.38 33.59 -1.44
C THR A 124 0.44 34.71 -0.39
N THR A 125 0.83 34.40 0.85
CA THR A 125 1.07 35.41 1.89
C THR A 125 2.26 36.29 1.52
N SER A 126 3.35 35.68 1.05
CA SER A 126 4.54 36.41 0.61
C SER A 126 4.23 37.34 -0.57
N LEU A 127 3.50 36.83 -1.58
CA LEU A 127 3.02 37.61 -2.71
C LEU A 127 2.17 38.81 -2.26
N SER A 128 1.20 38.58 -1.37
CA SER A 128 0.33 39.64 -0.85
C SER A 128 1.12 40.71 -0.09
N SER A 129 2.10 40.30 0.70
CA SER A 129 2.97 41.24 1.43
C SER A 129 3.85 42.08 0.50
N LEU A 130 4.36 41.47 -0.57
CA LEU A 130 5.17 42.13 -1.58
C LEU A 130 4.32 43.14 -2.36
N GLN A 131 3.14 42.72 -2.83
CA GLN A 131 2.17 43.60 -3.48
C GLN A 131 1.83 44.79 -2.59
N HIS A 132 1.45 44.55 -1.33
CA HIS A 132 1.09 45.62 -0.40
C HIS A 132 2.22 46.62 -0.19
N LYS A 133 3.47 46.14 -0.08
CA LYS A 133 4.65 47.01 0.03
C LYS A 133 4.81 47.91 -1.20
N HIS A 134 4.65 47.36 -2.41
CA HIS A 134 4.73 48.14 -3.64
C HIS A 134 3.58 49.15 -3.77
N GLU A 135 2.36 48.74 -3.42
CA GLU A 135 1.19 49.64 -3.39
C GLU A 135 1.40 50.82 -2.43
N MET A 136 1.96 50.56 -1.24
CA MET A 136 2.27 51.63 -0.28
C MET A 136 3.28 52.63 -0.83
N GLU A 137 4.35 52.15 -1.48
CA GLU A 137 5.36 53.04 -2.08
C GLU A 137 4.79 53.86 -3.23
N ILE A 138 4.05 53.22 -4.16
CA ILE A 138 3.40 53.91 -5.28
C ILE A 138 2.39 54.95 -4.76
N ASN A 139 1.59 54.61 -3.75
CA ASN A 139 0.61 55.54 -3.19
C ASN A 139 1.27 56.74 -2.49
N LYS A 140 2.39 56.52 -1.81
CA LYS A 140 3.19 57.60 -1.22
C LYS A 140 3.72 58.54 -2.31
N GLN A 141 4.34 57.99 -3.37
CA GLN A 141 4.83 58.80 -4.50
C GLN A 141 3.69 59.56 -5.18
N LYS A 142 2.54 58.92 -5.40
CA LYS A 142 1.34 59.58 -5.94
C LYS A 142 0.85 60.74 -5.06
N GLN A 143 0.87 60.59 -3.74
CA GLN A 143 0.50 61.65 -2.81
C GLN A 143 1.48 62.83 -2.89
N GLU A 144 2.78 62.56 -2.95
CA GLU A 144 3.81 63.60 -3.10
C GLU A 144 3.66 64.37 -4.42
N ILE A 145 3.45 63.66 -5.54
CA ILE A 145 3.14 64.26 -6.84
C ILE A 145 1.90 65.14 -6.76
N SER A 146 0.84 64.64 -6.12
CA SER A 146 -0.43 65.38 -5.99
C SER A 146 -0.25 66.68 -5.20
N GLN A 147 0.56 66.65 -4.12
CA GLN A 147 0.86 67.84 -3.35
C GLN A 147 1.64 68.88 -4.15
N VAL A 148 2.67 68.44 -4.90
CA VAL A 148 3.44 69.35 -5.78
C VAL A 148 2.53 69.94 -6.84
N LEU A 149 1.66 69.14 -7.45
CA LEU A 149 0.73 69.57 -8.49
C LEU A 149 -0.25 70.64 -7.97
N VAL A 150 -0.88 70.42 -6.81
CA VAL A 150 -1.79 71.40 -6.20
C VAL A 150 -1.07 72.72 -5.96
N ASN A 151 0.12 72.68 -5.36
CA ASN A 151 0.90 73.89 -5.09
C ASN A 151 1.27 74.66 -6.37
N VAL A 152 1.62 73.94 -7.44
CA VAL A 152 1.95 74.57 -8.74
C VAL A 152 0.72 75.20 -9.38
N ILE A 153 -0.44 74.53 -9.32
CA ILE A 153 -1.71 75.05 -9.85
C ILE A 153 -2.15 76.30 -9.07
N GLU A 154 -2.08 76.28 -7.74
CA GLU A 154 -2.43 77.43 -6.90
C GLU A 154 -1.54 78.64 -7.22
N ASN A 155 -0.22 78.43 -7.26
CA ASN A 155 0.74 79.49 -7.63
C ASN A 155 0.47 80.05 -9.04
N LYS A 156 0.12 79.18 -10.00
CA LYS A 156 -0.22 79.61 -11.36
C LYS A 156 -1.50 80.45 -11.36
N ASN A 157 -2.55 80.01 -10.68
CA ASN A 157 -3.82 80.73 -10.63
C ASN A 157 -3.67 82.09 -9.95
N GLU A 158 -2.85 82.19 -8.91
CA GLU A 158 -2.53 83.47 -8.27
C GLU A 158 -1.71 84.39 -9.20
N MET A 159 -0.77 83.83 -9.97
CA MET A 159 -0.05 84.59 -10.99
C MET A 159 -1.02 85.15 -12.05
N ASP A 160 -1.92 84.32 -12.58
CA ASP A 160 -2.91 84.73 -13.58
C ASP A 160 -3.80 85.87 -13.03
N PHE A 161 -4.25 85.74 -11.78
CA PHE A 161 -5.04 86.79 -11.12
C PHE A 161 -4.26 88.11 -10.98
N LEU A 162 -3.00 88.06 -10.57
CA LEU A 162 -2.15 89.24 -10.40
C LEU A 162 -1.76 89.89 -11.73
N ILE A 163 -1.68 89.13 -12.82
CA ILE A 163 -1.49 89.67 -14.18
C ILE A 163 -2.70 90.52 -14.58
N ASP A 164 -3.91 90.02 -14.33
CA ASP A 164 -5.14 90.69 -14.77
C ASP A 164 -5.53 91.87 -13.86
N HIS A 165 -5.30 91.75 -12.55
CA HIS A 165 -5.87 92.66 -11.54
C HIS A 165 -4.84 93.28 -10.59
N GLY A 166 -3.60 92.78 -10.57
CA GLY A 166 -2.58 93.16 -9.59
C GLY A 166 -1.88 94.49 -9.93
N SER A 167 -1.41 95.19 -8.90
CA SER A 167 -0.49 96.31 -9.10
C SER A 167 0.88 95.81 -9.57
N LYS A 168 1.62 96.65 -10.31
CA LYS A 168 2.98 96.33 -10.77
C LYS A 168 3.93 95.89 -9.63
N ASN A 169 3.76 96.46 -8.44
CA ASN A 169 4.57 96.11 -7.26
C ASN A 169 4.21 94.74 -6.71
N GLN A 170 2.92 94.40 -6.62
CA GLN A 170 2.47 93.06 -6.20
C GLN A 170 2.96 91.99 -7.18
N LEU A 171 2.80 92.23 -8.48
CA LEU A 171 3.28 91.33 -9.53
C LEU A 171 4.80 91.15 -9.43
N PHE A 172 5.57 92.22 -9.24
CA PHE A 172 7.02 92.14 -9.11
C PHE A 172 7.47 91.32 -7.88
N ILE A 173 6.85 91.53 -6.71
CA ILE A 173 7.17 90.77 -5.49
C ILE A 173 6.84 89.29 -5.67
N PHE A 174 5.65 88.98 -6.18
CA PHE A 174 5.21 87.60 -6.38
C PHE A 174 6.09 86.88 -7.40
N LEU A 175 6.41 87.53 -8.53
CA LEU A 175 7.30 86.98 -9.56
C LEU A 175 8.67 86.61 -8.99
N ARG A 176 9.23 87.44 -8.10
CA ARG A 176 10.50 87.14 -7.43
C ARG A 176 10.42 85.95 -6.48
N GLN A 177 9.30 85.76 -5.78
CA GLN A 177 9.06 84.60 -4.92
C GLN A 177 8.87 83.30 -5.73
N GLN A 178 8.26 83.39 -6.92
CA GLN A 178 8.01 82.19 -7.73
C GLN A 178 9.28 81.57 -8.31
N VAL A 179 10.36 82.34 -8.53
CA VAL A 179 11.67 81.79 -8.97
C VAL A 179 12.16 80.69 -8.02
N THR A 180 12.07 80.92 -6.70
CA THR A 180 12.47 79.91 -5.71
C THR A 180 11.50 78.73 -5.62
N ASN A 181 10.20 78.98 -5.81
CA ASN A 181 9.18 77.94 -5.76
C ASN A 181 9.29 76.97 -6.93
N ILE A 182 9.59 77.48 -8.14
CA ILE A 182 9.80 76.67 -9.35
C ILE A 182 11.00 75.75 -9.13
N HIS A 183 12.15 76.28 -8.71
CA HIS A 183 13.33 75.45 -8.45
C HIS A 183 13.09 74.38 -7.37
N SER A 184 12.33 74.72 -6.32
CA SER A 184 11.95 73.75 -5.28
C SER A 184 11.03 72.65 -5.84
N ALA A 185 10.06 72.99 -6.69
CA ALA A 185 9.17 72.03 -7.34
C ALA A 185 9.94 71.13 -8.32
N GLU A 186 10.83 71.69 -9.14
CA GLU A 186 11.69 70.94 -10.05
C GLU A 186 12.58 69.94 -9.31
N ALA A 187 13.21 70.36 -8.21
CA ALA A 187 14.04 69.47 -7.39
C ALA A 187 13.22 68.30 -6.81
N LYS A 188 12.00 68.56 -6.32
CA LYS A 188 11.10 67.50 -5.84
C LYS A 188 10.66 66.55 -6.95
N ILE A 189 10.34 67.06 -8.13
CA ILE A 189 9.98 66.23 -9.29
C ILE A 189 11.16 65.33 -9.68
N GLN A 190 12.36 65.87 -9.76
CA GLN A 190 13.56 65.08 -10.07
C GLN A 190 13.84 64.01 -9.02
N GLN A 191 13.62 64.32 -7.74
CA GLN A 191 13.74 63.33 -6.67
C GLN A 191 12.73 62.20 -6.85
N ILE A 192 11.44 62.50 -7.02
CA ILE A 192 10.39 61.50 -7.21
C ILE A 192 10.70 60.62 -8.42
N VAL A 193 11.09 61.21 -9.56
CA VAL A 193 11.44 60.47 -10.77
C VAL A 193 12.63 59.54 -10.55
N SER A 194 13.63 59.99 -9.77
CA SER A 194 14.80 59.17 -9.45
C SER A 194 14.47 58.01 -8.51
N ASP A 195 13.50 58.21 -7.62
CA ASP A 195 13.05 57.22 -6.63
C ASP A 195 11.98 56.26 -7.21
N SER A 196 11.36 56.59 -8.35
CA SER A 196 10.35 55.75 -9.01
C SER A 196 10.97 54.52 -9.66
N GLN A 197 10.45 53.35 -9.30
CA GLN A 197 10.78 52.07 -9.92
C GLN A 197 9.52 51.43 -10.49
N GLU A 198 9.63 50.83 -11.67
CA GLU A 198 8.60 49.90 -12.15
C GLU A 198 8.75 48.57 -11.43
N PHE A 199 7.67 48.14 -10.79
CA PHE A 199 7.64 46.87 -10.08
C PHE A 199 6.91 45.83 -10.93
N ASP A 200 7.61 44.75 -11.26
CA ASP A 200 7.05 43.56 -11.88
C ASP A 200 7.18 42.38 -10.92
N ILE A 201 6.08 41.63 -10.73
CA ILE A 201 6.05 40.48 -9.84
C ILE A 201 5.85 39.23 -10.69
N THR A 202 6.89 38.41 -10.77
CA THR A 202 6.90 37.16 -11.55
C THR A 202 7.04 35.95 -10.63
N PHE A 203 6.46 34.82 -11.02
CA PHE A 203 6.62 33.53 -10.37
C PHE A 203 7.33 32.55 -11.32
N ASP A 204 8.45 31.96 -10.90
CA ASP A 204 9.21 30.96 -11.63
C ASP A 204 9.17 29.63 -10.86
N GLU A 205 8.28 28.73 -11.28
CA GLU A 205 8.07 27.42 -10.66
C GLU A 205 9.38 26.67 -10.36
N LYS A 206 10.39 26.77 -11.25
CA LYS A 206 11.66 26.03 -11.10
C LYS A 206 12.59 26.60 -10.04
N LYS A 207 12.45 27.89 -9.73
CA LYS A 207 13.26 28.58 -8.72
C LYS A 207 12.53 28.69 -7.39
N ASP A 208 11.23 28.91 -7.47
CA ASP A 208 10.39 29.28 -6.32
C ASP A 208 9.72 28.06 -5.68
N VAL A 209 9.71 26.90 -6.35
CA VAL A 209 9.23 25.63 -5.78
C VAL A 209 10.37 24.63 -5.65
N LYS A 210 10.74 24.28 -4.41
CA LYS A 210 11.66 23.17 -4.11
C LYS A 210 10.89 21.94 -3.61
N LEU A 211 10.47 21.09 -4.55
CA LEU A 211 9.92 19.76 -4.25
C LEU A 211 11.06 18.77 -4.03
N GLU A 212 11.63 18.75 -2.82
CA GLU A 212 12.61 17.72 -2.44
C GLU A 212 11.91 16.36 -2.26
N SER A 213 11.91 15.58 -3.34
CA SER A 213 11.53 14.16 -3.42
C SER A 213 10.05 13.83 -3.12
N LEU A 214 9.28 13.65 -4.19
CA LEU A 214 8.08 12.83 -4.08
C LEU A 214 8.51 11.38 -3.79
N VAL A 215 8.13 10.91 -2.60
CA VAL A 215 8.49 9.60 -2.05
C VAL A 215 8.07 8.48 -3.02
N THR A 216 9.02 7.63 -3.42
CA THR A 216 8.68 6.39 -4.13
C THR A 216 8.08 5.41 -3.13
N VAL A 217 6.77 5.19 -3.19
CA VAL A 217 6.07 4.22 -2.33
C VAL A 217 5.97 2.88 -3.05
N ARG A 218 6.54 1.81 -2.47
CA ARG A 218 6.42 0.42 -2.95
C ARG A 218 5.76 -0.45 -1.88
N VAL A 219 4.97 -1.42 -2.34
CA VAL A 219 4.43 -2.49 -1.49
C VAL A 219 5.21 -3.77 -1.81
N CYS A 220 5.95 -4.28 -0.84
CA CYS A 220 6.70 -5.55 -0.98
C CYS A 220 5.95 -6.69 -0.27
N SER A 221 6.02 -7.89 -0.83
CA SER A 221 5.59 -9.12 -0.17
C SER A 221 6.78 -10.07 -0.02
N THR A 222 6.78 -10.82 1.08
CA THR A 222 7.76 -11.89 1.34
C THR A 222 6.99 -13.15 1.74
N MET A 223 7.25 -14.26 1.06
CA MET A 223 6.70 -15.56 1.41
C MET A 223 7.69 -16.30 2.31
N SER A 224 7.23 -16.76 3.47
CA SER A 224 7.97 -17.66 4.36
C SER A 224 7.13 -18.92 4.62
N SER A 225 7.72 -20.09 4.40
CA SER A 225 7.09 -21.38 4.68
C SER A 225 7.54 -21.86 6.05
N SER A 226 6.63 -21.87 7.01
CA SER A 226 6.83 -22.51 8.31
C SER A 226 5.66 -23.45 8.55
N ILE A 227 5.77 -24.67 8.02
CA ILE A 227 4.91 -25.79 8.41
C ILE A 227 5.81 -26.79 9.14
N PRO A 228 5.58 -27.08 10.42
CA PRO A 228 6.27 -28.16 11.09
C PRO A 228 5.65 -29.48 10.61
N THR A 229 6.31 -30.14 9.65
CA THR A 229 6.05 -31.55 9.34
C THR A 229 6.75 -32.39 10.39
N LYS A 230 6.00 -33.09 11.24
CA LYS A 230 6.53 -34.24 11.96
C LYS A 230 6.79 -35.33 10.92
N GLU A 231 8.02 -35.84 10.87
CA GLU A 231 8.42 -36.91 9.97
C GLU A 231 7.44 -38.09 10.10
N ILE A 232 6.79 -38.45 9.00
CA ILE A 232 6.05 -39.70 8.88
C ILE A 232 7.14 -40.78 8.85
N SER A 233 7.35 -41.45 9.97
CA SER A 233 8.29 -42.55 10.10
C SER A 233 7.82 -43.73 9.24
N THR A 234 8.37 -43.84 8.03
CA THR A 234 8.32 -45.07 7.26
C THR A 234 9.24 -46.09 7.93
N SER A 235 8.67 -47.20 8.41
CA SER A 235 9.46 -48.33 8.92
C SER A 235 10.16 -49.06 7.76
N PRO A 236 11.32 -49.70 8.01
CA PRO A 236 12.29 -50.01 6.98
C PRO A 236 12.01 -51.31 6.23
N ASP A 237 12.19 -51.20 4.92
CA ASP A 237 12.33 -52.27 3.94
C ASP A 237 13.48 -53.23 4.34
N LYS A 238 13.16 -54.49 4.63
CA LYS A 238 14.15 -55.54 4.90
C LYS A 238 14.61 -56.18 3.59
N GLY A 239 15.42 -55.44 2.84
CA GLY A 239 16.26 -55.99 1.78
C GLY A 239 17.52 -56.63 2.36
N GLY A 240 17.48 -57.94 2.64
CA GLY A 240 18.65 -58.72 3.03
C GLY A 240 19.57 -58.96 1.84
N THR A 241 20.71 -58.27 1.82
CA THR A 241 21.88 -58.60 1.00
C THR A 241 22.52 -59.88 1.51
N ASN A 242 22.89 -60.79 0.61
CA ASN A 242 23.78 -61.91 0.93
C ASN A 242 25.03 -61.80 0.04
N GLU A 243 26.15 -61.45 0.68
CA GLU A 243 27.48 -61.48 0.11
C GLU A 243 27.91 -62.93 -0.19
N LYS A 244 28.47 -63.16 -1.37
CA LYS A 244 29.47 -64.22 -1.57
C LYS A 244 30.75 -63.62 -2.16
N HIS A 245 31.79 -63.66 -1.34
CA HIS A 245 33.20 -63.49 -1.68
C HIS A 245 33.66 -64.47 -2.77
N SER A 246 34.53 -63.99 -3.67
CA SER A 246 35.69 -64.75 -4.17
C SER A 246 36.66 -63.82 -4.91
N ARG A 247 37.76 -63.46 -4.24
CA ARG A 247 39.11 -63.24 -4.80
C ARG A 247 40.08 -63.02 -3.63
N VAL A 248 40.82 -64.07 -3.27
CA VAL A 248 42.25 -64.31 -3.52
C VAL A 248 42.51 -65.76 -3.17
#